data_AF-A0A940FTT3-F1
#
_entry.id   AF-A0A940FTT3-F1
#
_cell.length_a   1.000
_cell.length_b   1.000
_cell.length_c   1.000
_cell.angle_alpha   90.00
_cell.angle_beta   90.00
_cell.angle_gamma   90.00
#
_symmetry.space_group_name_H-M   'P 1'
#
loop_
_entity.id
_entity.type
_entity.pdbx_description
1 polymer ?
#
loop_
_entity_poly.entity_id
_entity_poly.type
_entity_poly.pdbx_seq_one_letter_code
_entity_poly.pdbx_strand_id
1 'polypeptide(L)' 'AHSNPVFIIVDGKPAVEKKSAQWCLDALEQCWKQKEPNIRESEKADAKKAYDDAREVYRKIIAEAEN' A
#
# COMPACT_ATOMS: atom_id res chain seq x y z
N ALA A 1 -1.18 -8.86 13.69
CA ALA A 1 0.07 -9.26 13.00
C ALA A 1 0.49 -8.11 12.09
N HIS A 2 1.69 -7.57 12.25
CA HIS A 2 2.24 -6.56 11.34
C HIS A 2 2.95 -7.28 10.19
N SER A 3 2.25 -7.51 9.10
CA SER A 3 2.89 -7.95 7.86
C SER A 3 3.35 -6.70 7.12
N ASN A 4 4.63 -6.37 7.19
CA ASN A 4 5.21 -5.40 6.28
C ASN A 4 5.35 -6.07 4.90
N PRO A 5 4.96 -5.39 3.81
CA PRO A 5 5.13 -5.93 2.47
C PRO A 5 6.61 -6.23 2.23
N VAL A 6 6.90 -7.42 1.71
CA VAL A 6 8.24 -7.80 1.26
C VAL A 6 8.25 -7.85 -0.26
N PHE A 7 9.20 -7.14 -0.87
CA PHE A 7 9.44 -7.19 -2.30
C PHE A 7 10.36 -8.37 -2.61
N ILE A 8 9.91 -9.27 -3.49
CA ILE A 8 10.65 -10.46 -3.91
C ILE A 8 10.99 -10.32 -5.39
N ILE A 9 12.23 -10.65 -5.76
CA ILE A 9 12.69 -10.74 -7.15
C ILE A 9 12.88 -12.22 -7.50
N VAL A 10 12.30 -12.67 -8.61
CA VAL A 10 12.45 -14.03 -9.17
C VAL A 10 12.97 -13.88 -10.60
N ASP A 11 14.08 -14.56 -10.92
CA ASP A 11 14.74 -14.48 -12.23
C ASP A 11 15.05 -13.05 -12.73
N GLY A 12 15.44 -12.18 -11.80
CA GLY A 12 15.77 -10.78 -12.11
C GLY A 12 14.55 -9.89 -12.38
N LYS A 13 13.32 -10.39 -12.19
CA LYS A 13 12.07 -9.64 -12.33
C LYS A 13 11.33 -9.55 -11.00
N PRO A 14 10.62 -8.46 -10.71
CA PRO A 14 9.75 -8.39 -9.54
C PRO A 14 8.69 -9.50 -9.61
N ALA A 15 8.49 -10.22 -8.52
CA ALA A 15 7.35 -11.11 -8.38
C ALA A 15 6.10 -10.25 -8.18
N VAL A 16 5.26 -10.17 -9.20
CA VAL A 16 4.03 -9.39 -9.21
C VAL A 16 2.84 -10.34 -9.15
N GLU A 17 2.03 -10.25 -8.10
CA GLU A 17 0.80 -11.04 -7.94
C GLU A 17 -0.36 -10.12 -7.55
N LYS A 18 -1.41 -10.12 -8.38
CA LYS A 18 -2.52 -9.17 -8.29
C LYS A 18 -3.28 -9.27 -6.97
N LYS A 19 -3.61 -10.48 -6.51
CA LYS A 19 -4.42 -10.66 -5.29
C LYS A 19 -3.69 -10.16 -4.05
N SER A 20 -2.38 -10.35 -4.00
CA SER A 20 -1.50 -9.89 -2.93
C SER A 20 -1.39 -8.37 -2.93
N ALA A 21 -1.21 -7.75 -4.10
CA ALA A 21 -1.20 -6.30 -4.22
C ALA A 21 -2.56 -5.68 -3.82
N GLN A 22 -3.68 -6.30 -4.22
CA GLN A 22 -5.01 -5.88 -3.79
C GLN A 22 -5.19 -6.02 -2.27
N TRP A 23 -4.77 -7.15 -1.69
CA TRP A 23 -4.84 -7.35 -0.24
C TRP A 23 -4.02 -6.30 0.53
N CYS A 24 -2.84 -5.94 0.03
CA CYS A 24 -2.03 -4.86 0.62
C CYS A 24 -2.72 -3.49 0.53
N LEU A 25 -3.38 -3.18 -0.59
CA LEU A 25 -4.16 -1.95 -0.74
C LEU A 25 -5.34 -1.91 0.24
N ASP A 26 -6.08 -3.02 0.38
CA ASP A 26 -7.21 -3.11 1.31
C ASP A 26 -6.76 -2.95 2.77
N ALA A 27 -5.63 -3.57 3.12
CA ALA A 27 -5.01 -3.43 4.44
C ALA A 27 -4.56 -1.98 4.71
N LEU A 28 -4.03 -1.29 3.71
CA LEU A 28 -3.65 0.12 3.79
C LEU A 28 -4.87 1.02 4.09
N GLU A 29 -6.01 0.78 3.41
CA GLU A 29 -7.25 1.52 3.67
C GLU A 29 -7.77 1.28 5.08
N GLN A 30 -7.75 0.03 5.55
CA GLN A 30 -8.13 -0.30 6.91
C GLN A 30 -7.21 0.39 7.94
N CYS A 31 -5.90 0.44 7.67
CA CYS A 31 -4.95 1.16 8.51
C CYS A 31 -5.24 2.67 8.56
N TRP A 32 -5.53 3.29 7.40
CA TRP A 32 -5.88 4.70 7.35
C TRP A 32 -7.14 5.00 8.18
N LYS A 33 -8.21 4.22 7.97
CA LYS A 33 -9.49 4.38 8.69
C LYS A 33 -9.33 4.30 10.21
N GLN A 34 -8.43 3.44 10.70
CA GLN A 34 -8.17 3.29 12.13
C GLN A 34 -7.25 4.38 12.70
N LYS A 35 -6.30 4.88 11.91
CA LYS A 35 -5.25 5.79 12.39
C LYS A 35 -5.60 7.26 12.19
N GLU A 36 -6.23 7.62 11.07
CA GLU A 36 -6.56 9.00 10.71
C GLU A 36 -7.24 9.82 11.82
N PRO A 37 -8.19 9.26 12.62
CA PRO A 37 -8.82 10.02 13.70
C PRO A 37 -7.88 10.33 14.87
N ASN A 38 -6.79 9.57 15.00
CA ASN A 38 -5.81 9.66 16.09
C ASN A 38 -4.53 10.40 15.67
N ILE A 39 -4.41 10.82 14.40
CA ILE A 39 -3.28 11.61 13.92
C ILE A 39 -3.51 13.07 14.30
N ARG A 40 -2.47 13.75 14.79
CA ARG A 40 -2.56 15.16 15.15
C ARG A 40 -2.93 15.98 13.91
N GLU A 41 -3.79 16.99 14.08
CA GLU A 41 -4.23 17.89 13.00
C GLU A 41 -3.04 18.43 12.18
N SER A 42 -1.96 18.85 12.84
CA SER A 42 -0.75 19.37 12.20
C SER A 42 0.02 18.35 11.35
N GLU A 43 -0.15 17.05 11.62
CA GLU A 43 0.55 15.96 10.92
C GLU A 43 -0.35 15.28 9.88
N LYS A 44 -1.64 15.61 9.86
CA LYS A 44 -2.67 14.90 9.09
C LYS A 44 -2.47 15.04 7.58
N ALA A 45 -2.01 16.21 7.14
CA ALA A 45 -1.73 16.47 5.72
C ALA A 45 -0.57 15.60 5.21
N ASP A 46 0.55 15.59 5.94
CA ASP A 46 1.72 14.79 5.59
C ASP A 46 1.43 13.29 5.67
N ALA A 47 0.70 12.86 6.70
CA ALA A 47 0.26 11.48 6.82
C ALA A 47 -0.65 11.09 5.64
N LYS A 48 -1.62 11.93 5.27
CA LYS A 48 -2.47 11.68 4.11
C LYS A 48 -1.64 11.52 2.84
N LYS A 49 -0.66 12.41 2.62
CA LYS A 49 0.24 12.34 1.47
C LYS A 49 1.00 11.01 1.44
N ALA A 50 1.58 10.57 2.55
CA ALA A 50 2.30 9.30 2.62
C ALA A 50 1.39 8.09 2.31
N TYR A 51 0.14 8.10 2.79
CA TYR A 51 -0.84 7.06 2.46
C TYR A 51 -1.27 7.11 0.99
N ASP A 52 -1.41 8.29 0.41
CA ASP A 52 -1.74 8.46 -1.02
C ASP A 52 -0.61 7.94 -1.92
N ASP A 53 0.65 8.28 -1.62
CA ASP A 53 1.81 7.76 -2.33
C ASP A 53 1.83 6.21 -2.28
N ALA A 54 1.50 5.61 -1.12
CA ALA A 54 1.41 4.16 -0.97
C ALA A 54 0.23 3.54 -1.77
N ARG A 55 -0.92 4.23 -1.86
CA ARG A 55 -2.05 3.79 -2.71
C ARG A 55 -1.65 3.72 -4.17
N GLU A 56 -0.93 4.73 -4.65
CA GLU A 56 -0.46 4.79 -6.04
C GLU A 56 0.46 3.62 -6.38
N VAL A 57 1.36 3.25 -5.48
CA VAL A 57 2.24 2.08 -5.65
C VAL A 57 1.44 0.80 -5.86
N TYR A 58 0.48 0.48 -4.98
CA TYR A 58 -0.28 -0.77 -5.13
C TYR A 58 -1.21 -0.74 -6.34
N ARG A 59 -1.83 0.39 -6.66
CA ARG A 59 -2.63 0.53 -7.88
C ARG A 59 -1.81 0.28 -9.14
N LYS A 60 -0.57 0.79 -9.18
CA LYS A 60 0.35 0.54 -10.29
C LYS A 60 0.69 -0.94 -10.41
N ILE A 61 1.04 -1.61 -9.30
CA ILE A 61 1.36 -3.04 -9.28
C ILE A 61 0.16 -3.87 -9.76
N ILE A 62 -1.07 -3.53 -9.33
CA ILE A 62 -2.30 -4.21 -9.76
C ILE A 62 -2.50 -4.06 -11.27
N ALA A 63 -2.31 -2.85 -11.82
CA ALA A 63 -2.45 -2.59 -13.25
C ALA A 63 -1.37 -3.29 -14.08
N GLU A 64 -0.13 -3.36 -13.57
CA GLU A 64 0.97 -4.08 -14.21
C GLU A 64 0.74 -5.59 -14.19
N ALA A 65 0.05 -6.13 -13.18
CA ALA A 65 -0.30 -7.55 -13.07
C ALA A 65 -1.43 -7.99 -14.01
N GLU A 66 -2.16 -7.06 -14.62
CA GLU A 66 -3.25 -7.34 -15.58
C GLU A 66 -2.77 -7.47 -17.03
N ASN A 67 -1.51 -7.09 -17.30
CA ASN A 67 -0.87 -7.18 -18.63
C ASN A 67 0.01 -8.44 -18.75
#